data_AF-A0A8C5LRX0-F1
#
_entry.id   AF-A0A8C5LRX0-F1
#
_cell.length_a   1.000
_cell.length_b   1.000
_cell.length_c   1.000
_cell.angle_alpha   90.00
_cell.angle_beta   90.00
_cell.angle_gamma   90.00
#
_symmetry.space_group_name_H-M   'P 1'
#
loop_
_entity.id
_entity.type
_entity.pdbx_description
1 polymer ?
#
loop_
_entity_poly.entity_id
_entity_poly.type
_entity_poly.pdbx_seq_one_letter_code
_entity_poly.pdbx_strand_id
1 'polypeptide(L)'
;VFLICDFSVKVCKCQRHIVSILLSGFYNTLFKRIKVDQIITEQTWRVNISFHSGLSPVIKLTHYTGFTVREAPATQLCIKEAQRLHFPSCSAHFSSSYFRYCPHVTGVQTGSSVCRLPGPWQECFNSPYGTKYFAEYAEKIPGQSTQILSQVAKECGVYVIGGSIPEEDAGKLYNTCAVFGPDGALIVKHRKVHLFDIDVPGKIRFQESETLTCGDNLTVFETPYCKIGLGICYDMRFAELAQIYARKGCQLLVYPGAFNMTTGPAHWELLQRARAVDNQLYVATVSPARDEKASYIAWGHSTVVSPWGEVIAKAGTDESITSADVDLQYLAEIRQQIPISVQRRSDLYDVEEKKTS
;
A
#
# COMPACT_ATOMS: atom_id res chain seq x y z
N VAL A 1 40.75 27.33 0.60
CA VAL A 1 39.78 26.52 1.37
C VAL A 1 39.56 25.23 0.60
N PHE A 2 40.00 24.10 1.13
CA PHE A 2 39.67 22.79 0.54
C PHE A 2 38.26 22.43 1.01
N LEU A 3 37.28 22.47 0.10
CA LEU A 3 35.96 21.88 0.34
C LEU A 3 35.99 20.48 -0.29
N ILE A 4 36.10 19.46 0.56
CA ILE A 4 35.89 18.07 0.14
C ILE A 4 34.39 17.81 0.31
N CYS A 5 33.67 17.72 -0.79
CA CYS A 5 32.28 17.29 -0.80
C CYS A 5 32.23 15.90 -1.43
N ASP A 6 31.87 14.88 -0.64
CA ASP A 6 31.58 13.54 -1.15
C ASP A 6 30.19 13.57 -1.81
N PHE A 7 30.12 13.32 -3.13
CA PHE A 7 28.88 13.20 -3.87
C PHE A 7 28.76 11.80 -4.48
N SER A 8 27.58 11.20 -4.37
CA SER A 8 27.21 9.98 -5.10
C SER A 8 26.42 10.38 -6.36
N VAL A 9 26.95 10.08 -7.54
CA VAL A 9 26.27 10.34 -8.83
C VAL A 9 25.70 9.03 -9.36
N LYS A 10 24.37 8.93 -9.50
CA LYS A 10 23.69 7.88 -10.28
C LYS A 10 23.63 8.31 -11.75
N VAL A 11 24.22 7.52 -12.65
CA VAL A 11 24.19 7.78 -14.10
C VAL A 11 23.14 6.88 -14.74
N CYS A 12 21.99 7.43 -15.13
CA CYS A 12 20.98 6.67 -15.90
C CYS A 12 21.35 6.60 -17.38
N LYS A 13 21.21 5.40 -17.96
CA LYS A 13 21.44 5.12 -19.38
C LYS A 13 20.31 5.71 -20.23
N CYS A 14 20.51 6.92 -20.76
CA CYS A 14 19.65 7.47 -21.80
C CYS A 14 20.43 7.59 -23.11
N GLN A 15 19.89 7.05 -24.21
CA GLN A 15 20.47 7.18 -25.54
C GLN A 15 20.40 8.64 -26.01
N ARG A 16 21.35 9.45 -25.57
CA ARG A 16 21.93 10.64 -26.23
C ARG A 16 22.96 11.25 -25.29
N HIS A 17 24.20 11.36 -25.78
CA HIS A 17 25.39 11.81 -25.07
C HIS A 17 25.23 13.22 -24.48
N ILE A 18 24.84 13.36 -23.21
CA ILE A 18 25.10 14.49 -22.29
C ILE A 18 24.72 14.03 -20.88
N VAL A 19 25.65 14.12 -19.91
CA VAL A 19 25.34 13.96 -18.48
C VAL A 19 25.17 15.36 -17.89
N SER A 20 23.98 15.66 -17.38
CA SER A 20 23.72 16.89 -16.63
C SER A 20 23.92 16.60 -15.15
N ILE A 21 24.96 17.18 -14.54
CA ILE A 21 25.19 17.09 -13.09
C ILE A 21 24.53 18.31 -12.44
N LEU A 22 23.53 18.09 -11.58
CA LEU A 22 22.91 19.14 -10.78
C LEU A 22 23.67 19.27 -9.45
N LEU A 23 24.28 20.42 -9.21
CA LEU A 23 24.92 20.74 -7.93
C LEU A 23 24.00 21.70 -7.18
N SER A 24 23.26 21.22 -6.18
CA SER A 24 22.53 22.08 -5.24
C SER A 24 23.28 22.14 -3.91
N GLY A 25 23.90 23.28 -3.64
CA GLY A 25 24.53 23.62 -2.37
C GLY A 25 24.29 25.09 -2.06
N PHE A 26 24.13 25.42 -0.77
CA PHE A 26 23.85 26.76 -0.26
C PHE A 26 24.77 27.82 -0.90
N TYR A 27 24.15 28.85 -1.50
CA TYR A 27 24.71 29.93 -2.33
C TYR A 27 25.00 29.60 -3.80
N ASN A 28 24.07 30.04 -4.66
CA ASN A 28 24.13 30.17 -6.12
C ASN A 28 24.37 28.89 -6.96
N THR A 29 23.31 28.46 -7.64
CA THR A 29 23.27 27.39 -8.64
C THR A 29 24.17 27.72 -9.84
N LEU A 30 25.26 26.99 -10.03
CA LEU A 30 26.08 27.06 -11.23
C LEU A 30 25.74 25.88 -12.16
N PHE A 31 25.11 26.17 -13.31
CA PHE A 31 24.90 25.17 -14.36
C PHE A 31 26.15 25.07 -15.25
N LYS A 32 26.83 23.92 -15.24
CA LYS A 32 27.82 23.59 -16.29
C LYS A 32 27.51 22.23 -16.90
N ARG A 33 27.36 22.20 -18.23
CA ARG A 33 27.25 20.97 -19.03
C ARG A 33 28.65 20.41 -19.26
N ILE A 34 28.87 19.14 -18.92
CA ILE A 34 30.14 18.45 -19.16
C ILE A 34 29.91 17.36 -20.22
N LYS A 35 30.77 17.33 -21.23
CA LYS A 35 30.84 16.24 -22.21
C LYS A 35 31.75 15.15 -21.63
N VAL A 36 31.23 13.94 -21.49
CA VAL A 36 32.03 12.76 -21.08
C VAL A 36 32.02 11.79 -22.25
N ASP A 37 33.21 11.47 -22.76
CA ASP A 37 33.37 10.48 -23.82
C ASP A 37 33.39 9.08 -23.20
N GLN A 38 32.29 8.34 -23.41
CA GLN A 38 32.04 6.94 -23.02
C GLN A 38 32.11 6.58 -21.53
N ILE A 39 30.99 6.08 -20.99
CA ILE A 39 30.94 5.36 -19.71
C ILE A 39 30.41 3.95 -20.00
N ILE A 40 31.23 2.94 -19.68
CA ILE A 40 30.90 1.51 -19.79
C ILE A 40 30.75 1.01 -18.35
N THR A 41 29.50 0.72 -17.92
CA THR A 41 29.04 0.20 -16.60
C THR A 41 28.71 1.19 -15.46
N GLU A 42 27.72 0.81 -14.63
CA GLU A 42 27.30 1.51 -13.40
C GLU A 42 28.36 1.35 -12.32
N GLN A 43 29.08 2.42 -12.00
CA GLN A 43 30.05 2.46 -10.90
C GLN A 43 29.92 3.77 -10.13
N THR A 44 30.21 3.73 -8.83
CA THR A 44 30.25 4.93 -7.97
C THR A 44 31.59 5.64 -8.14
N TRP A 45 31.57 6.92 -8.48
CA TRP A 45 32.77 7.73 -8.68
C TRP A 45 32.88 8.81 -7.62
N ARG A 46 34.10 9.03 -7.08
CA ARG A 46 34.42 10.26 -6.33
C ARG A 46 34.88 11.35 -7.29
N VAL A 47 34.25 12.52 -7.20
CA VAL A 47 34.60 13.70 -7.98
C VAL A 47 35.36 14.68 -7.08
N ASN A 48 36.67 14.83 -7.29
CA ASN A 48 37.45 15.85 -6.61
C ASN A 48 37.48 17.12 -7.46
N ILE A 49 36.93 18.22 -6.92
CA ILE A 49 36.94 19.55 -7.56
C ILE A 49 37.86 20.46 -6.75
N SER A 50 38.98 20.87 -7.36
CA SER A 50 39.90 21.84 -6.76
C SER A 50 39.75 23.19 -7.44
N PHE A 51 39.50 24.24 -6.65
CA PHE A 51 39.45 25.62 -7.12
C PHE A 51 40.80 26.28 -6.86
N HIS A 52 41.48 26.70 -7.92
CA HIS A 52 42.68 27.56 -7.82
C HIS A 52 42.26 28.99 -8.17
N SER A 53 42.67 29.95 -7.33
CA SER A 53 42.35 31.36 -7.55
C SER A 53 42.88 31.82 -8.91
N GLY A 54 41.97 32.20 -9.82
CA GLY A 54 42.29 32.84 -11.09
C GLY A 54 42.22 31.98 -12.35
N LEU A 55 41.90 30.68 -12.29
CA LEU A 55 41.71 29.84 -13.49
C LEU A 55 40.53 28.86 -13.36
N SER A 56 40.02 28.41 -14.51
CA SER A 56 38.91 27.43 -14.63
C SER A 56 39.14 26.19 -13.73
N PRO A 57 38.10 25.69 -13.03
CA PRO A 57 38.25 24.55 -12.13
C PRO A 57 38.71 23.29 -12.86
N VAL A 58 39.65 22.56 -12.26
CA VAL A 58 40.15 21.28 -12.76
C VAL A 58 39.43 20.16 -12.00
N ILE A 59 38.77 19.25 -12.73
CA ILE A 59 38.03 18.13 -12.16
C ILE A 59 38.87 16.86 -12.35
N LYS A 60 39.17 16.14 -11.26
CA LYS A 60 39.91 14.87 -11.30
C LYS A 60 39.00 13.74 -10.82
N LEU A 61 38.72 12.77 -11.69
CA LEU A 61 38.00 11.54 -11.37
C LEU A 61 39.02 10.51 -10.89
N THR A 62 38.81 9.92 -9.71
CA THR A 62 39.70 8.88 -9.17
C THR A 62 38.86 7.63 -8.89
N HIS A 63 39.29 6.49 -9.43
CA HIS A 63 38.64 5.19 -9.21
C HIS A 63 38.89 4.74 -7.76
N TYR A 64 37.85 4.38 -7.02
CA TYR A 64 37.96 4.01 -5.60
C TYR A 64 37.45 2.58 -5.41
N THR A 65 38.37 1.62 -5.31
CA THR A 65 38.07 0.22 -5.01
C THR A 65 38.26 -0.04 -3.53
N GLY A 66 37.19 0.05 -2.74
CA GLY A 66 37.33 -0.14 -1.30
C GLY A 66 36.07 -0.06 -0.47
N PHE A 67 34.99 -0.76 -0.88
CA PHE A 67 33.97 -1.23 0.05
C PHE A 67 33.34 -2.50 -0.51
N THR A 68 33.43 -3.60 0.22
CA THR A 68 32.49 -4.71 0.06
C THR A 68 31.18 -4.25 0.69
N VAL A 69 30.32 -3.62 -0.12
CA VAL A 69 28.91 -3.47 0.25
C VAL A 69 28.37 -4.89 0.26
N ARG A 70 28.15 -5.46 1.45
CA ARG A 70 27.11 -6.48 1.57
C ARG A 70 25.82 -5.75 1.20
N GLU A 71 25.35 -5.94 -0.02
CA GLU A 71 23.97 -5.62 -0.37
C GLU A 71 23.10 -6.45 0.58
N ALA A 72 22.66 -5.82 1.66
CA ALA A 72 21.43 -6.26 2.29
C ALA A 72 20.36 -6.01 1.21
N PRO A 73 19.61 -7.04 0.79
CA PRO A 73 18.60 -6.86 -0.25
C PRO A 73 17.61 -5.79 0.22
N ALA A 74 17.62 -4.63 -0.45
CA ALA A 74 16.60 -3.61 -0.25
C ALA A 74 15.25 -4.28 -0.54
N THR A 75 14.47 -4.51 0.51
CA THR A 75 13.20 -5.22 0.42
C THR A 75 12.13 -4.20 0.09
N GLN A 76 12.00 -3.84 -1.18
CA GLN A 76 10.95 -2.96 -1.68
C GLN A 76 9.71 -3.79 -2.04
N LEU A 77 8.59 -3.49 -1.39
CA LEU A 77 7.29 -4.07 -1.71
C LEU A 77 6.49 -3.09 -2.57
N CYS A 78 6.13 -3.47 -3.80
CA CYS A 78 5.29 -2.65 -4.67
C CYS A 78 3.82 -3.02 -4.46
N ILE A 79 3.02 -2.07 -3.97
CA ILE A 79 1.57 -2.22 -3.79
C ILE A 79 0.87 -1.59 -5.00
N LYS A 80 0.05 -2.35 -5.75
CA LYS A 80 -0.76 -1.83 -6.87
C LYS A 80 -2.26 -1.81 -6.58
N GLU A 81 -2.77 -0.81 -5.90
CA GLU A 81 -4.19 -0.75 -5.54
C GLU A 81 -5.08 -0.48 -6.74
N ALA A 82 -6.20 -1.21 -6.88
CA ALA A 82 -7.16 -1.01 -7.97
C ALA A 82 -8.47 -0.43 -7.43
N GLN A 83 -8.75 0.82 -7.80
CA GLN A 83 -10.03 1.47 -7.57
C GLN A 83 -10.94 1.19 -8.76
N ARG A 84 -12.06 0.47 -8.59
CA ARG A 84 -12.94 0.06 -9.71
C ARG A 84 -14.39 0.46 -9.51
N LEU A 85 -15.13 0.57 -10.60
CA LEU A 85 -16.59 0.69 -10.56
C LEU A 85 -17.24 -0.61 -10.08
N HIS A 86 -18.44 -0.50 -9.51
CA HIS A 86 -19.27 -1.66 -9.18
C HIS A 86 -19.94 -2.20 -10.45
N PHE A 87 -19.84 -3.51 -10.69
CA PHE A 87 -20.49 -4.15 -11.83
C PHE A 87 -21.64 -5.05 -11.37
N PRO A 88 -22.89 -4.82 -11.83
CA PRO A 88 -24.07 -5.53 -11.33
C PRO A 88 -24.34 -6.92 -11.94
N SER A 89 -23.57 -7.39 -12.94
CA SER A 89 -23.87 -8.65 -13.66
C SER A 89 -22.72 -9.67 -13.72
N CYS A 90 -23.09 -10.92 -13.43
CA CYS A 90 -22.23 -12.07 -13.18
C CYS A 90 -21.64 -12.71 -14.46
N SER A 91 -20.44 -13.31 -14.29
CA SER A 91 -19.67 -14.22 -15.16
C SER A 91 -18.95 -13.67 -16.42
N ALA A 92 -19.61 -12.98 -17.36
CA ALA A 92 -19.00 -12.68 -18.67
C ALA A 92 -18.13 -11.40 -18.71
N HIS A 93 -18.46 -10.38 -17.91
CA HIS A 93 -17.67 -9.15 -17.81
C HIS A 93 -16.51 -9.25 -16.81
N PHE A 94 -16.61 -10.18 -15.86
CA PHE A 94 -15.52 -10.50 -14.94
C PHE A 94 -14.30 -11.02 -15.72
N SER A 95 -14.42 -12.05 -16.58
CA SER A 95 -13.23 -12.59 -17.28
C SER A 95 -12.57 -11.60 -18.26
N SER A 96 -13.35 -10.90 -19.10
CA SER A 96 -12.79 -10.04 -20.15
C SER A 96 -12.12 -8.76 -19.63
N SER A 97 -12.59 -8.22 -18.52
CA SER A 97 -11.99 -7.04 -17.87
C SER A 97 -10.73 -7.44 -17.09
N TYR A 98 -10.72 -8.63 -16.46
CA TYR A 98 -9.59 -9.14 -15.67
C TYR A 98 -8.35 -9.42 -16.53
N PHE A 99 -8.51 -10.07 -17.69
CA PHE A 99 -7.40 -10.32 -18.62
C PHE A 99 -6.87 -9.05 -19.30
N ARG A 100 -7.68 -7.98 -19.38
CA ARG A 100 -7.26 -6.71 -20.01
C ARG A 100 -6.22 -5.94 -19.18
N TYR A 101 -6.20 -6.14 -17.85
CA TYR A 101 -5.29 -5.45 -16.92
C TYR A 101 -4.21 -6.33 -16.31
N CYS A 102 -4.33 -7.66 -16.41
CA CYS A 102 -3.22 -8.58 -16.16
C CYS A 102 -1.91 -8.18 -16.89
N PRO A 103 -1.92 -7.71 -18.16
CA PRO A 103 -0.73 -7.17 -18.82
C PRO A 103 -0.25 -5.80 -18.29
N HIS A 104 -0.89 -5.19 -17.30
CA HIS A 104 -0.37 -4.02 -16.55
C HIS A 104 0.22 -4.44 -15.19
N VAL A 105 -0.03 -5.67 -14.75
CA VAL A 105 0.70 -6.32 -13.66
C VAL A 105 2.11 -6.74 -14.13
N THR A 106 2.39 -6.78 -15.45
CA THR A 106 3.65 -7.29 -16.03
C THR A 106 4.80 -6.29 -16.20
N GLY A 107 4.75 -5.06 -15.67
CA GLY A 107 5.90 -4.14 -15.67
C GLY A 107 7.10 -4.61 -14.82
N VAL A 108 7.97 -5.46 -15.37
CA VAL A 108 9.25 -5.90 -14.78
C VAL A 108 10.25 -4.77 -14.95
N GLN A 109 10.53 -4.01 -13.88
CA GLN A 109 11.81 -3.30 -13.78
C GLN A 109 12.82 -4.25 -13.13
N THR A 110 13.80 -4.65 -13.93
CA THR A 110 14.91 -5.52 -13.56
C THR A 110 15.83 -4.84 -12.54
N GLY A 111 16.09 -5.48 -11.40
CA GLY A 111 17.23 -5.11 -10.53
C GLY A 111 16.99 -5.18 -9.02
N SER A 112 15.74 -5.06 -8.55
CA SER A 112 15.39 -5.19 -7.13
C SER A 112 14.49 -6.43 -6.95
N SER A 113 14.47 -7.04 -5.76
CA SER A 113 13.51 -8.10 -5.40
C SER A 113 12.09 -7.51 -5.29
N VAL A 114 11.52 -7.06 -6.40
CA VAL A 114 10.20 -6.40 -6.47
C VAL A 114 9.12 -7.47 -6.41
N CYS A 115 8.46 -7.59 -5.27
CA CYS A 115 7.17 -8.26 -5.22
C CYS A 115 6.08 -7.31 -5.63
N ARG A 116 5.24 -7.74 -6.57
CA ARG A 116 4.04 -7.02 -6.98
C ARG A 116 2.87 -7.62 -6.22
N LEU A 117 2.24 -6.85 -5.35
CA LEU A 117 0.87 -7.14 -4.96
C LEU A 117 -0.02 -6.58 -6.08
N PRO A 118 -0.77 -7.38 -6.88
CA PRO A 118 -2.03 -6.87 -7.39
C PRO A 118 -2.80 -6.47 -6.15
N GLY A 119 -2.91 -5.17 -5.97
CA GLY A 119 -3.26 -4.58 -4.70
C GLY A 119 -4.64 -5.00 -4.27
N PRO A 120 -5.03 -4.54 -3.07
CA PRO A 120 -6.26 -4.98 -2.47
C PRO A 120 -7.42 -4.67 -3.41
N TRP A 121 -8.42 -5.54 -3.40
CA TRP A 121 -9.68 -5.24 -4.07
C TRP A 121 -10.52 -4.33 -3.16
N GLN A 122 -11.54 -3.71 -3.73
CA GLN A 122 -12.47 -2.88 -2.96
C GLN A 122 -13.41 -3.73 -2.07
N GLU A 123 -14.04 -3.05 -1.11
CA GLU A 123 -15.09 -3.64 -0.29
C GLU A 123 -16.30 -4.07 -1.14
N CYS A 124 -16.81 -5.28 -0.87
CA CYS A 124 -17.93 -5.92 -1.57
C CYS A 124 -17.82 -5.89 -3.11
N PHE A 125 -16.65 -6.21 -3.67
CA PHE A 125 -16.38 -5.98 -5.11
C PHE A 125 -17.27 -6.79 -6.07
N ASN A 126 -17.89 -7.88 -5.61
CA ASN A 126 -18.78 -8.73 -6.40
C ASN A 126 -20.26 -8.30 -6.33
N SER A 127 -20.59 -7.25 -5.58
CA SER A 127 -21.99 -6.87 -5.29
C SER A 127 -22.14 -5.35 -5.07
N PRO A 128 -23.22 -4.69 -5.52
CA PRO A 128 -23.55 -3.33 -5.04
C PRO A 128 -23.57 -3.26 -3.51
N TYR A 129 -22.89 -2.26 -2.94
CA TYR A 129 -22.85 -2.12 -1.48
C TYR A 129 -24.21 -1.63 -0.93
N GLY A 130 -24.86 -2.50 -0.15
CA GLY A 130 -26.14 -2.23 0.50
C GLY A 130 -26.77 -3.48 1.11
N THR A 131 -27.48 -3.32 2.23
CA THR A 131 -28.10 -4.42 3.00
C THR A 131 -29.01 -5.31 2.16
N LYS A 132 -29.76 -4.71 1.23
CA LYS A 132 -30.65 -5.43 0.29
C LYS A 132 -29.93 -6.34 -0.72
N TYR A 133 -28.64 -6.13 -0.95
CA TYR A 133 -27.87 -6.87 -1.97
C TYR A 133 -27.03 -7.99 -1.37
N PHE A 134 -26.62 -7.89 -0.10
CA PHE A 134 -25.67 -8.84 0.48
C PHE A 134 -26.16 -10.29 0.43
N ALA A 135 -27.44 -10.55 0.72
CA ALA A 135 -27.97 -11.91 0.68
C ALA A 135 -28.06 -12.50 -0.74
N GLU A 136 -28.36 -11.66 -1.74
CA GLU A 136 -28.49 -12.09 -3.14
C GLU A 136 -27.12 -12.44 -3.77
N TYR A 137 -26.10 -11.64 -3.43
CA TYR A 137 -24.75 -11.77 -3.98
C TYR A 137 -23.78 -12.53 -3.07
N ALA A 138 -24.26 -13.06 -1.94
CA ALA A 138 -23.42 -13.80 -1.00
C ALA A 138 -22.89 -15.08 -1.65
N GLU A 139 -21.62 -15.37 -1.39
CA GLU A 139 -20.98 -16.61 -1.83
C GLU A 139 -20.40 -17.36 -0.65
N LYS A 140 -20.38 -18.69 -0.71
CA LYS A 140 -19.53 -19.49 0.18
C LYS A 140 -18.06 -19.26 -0.18
N ILE A 141 -17.16 -19.47 0.78
CA ILE A 141 -15.72 -19.46 0.54
C ILE A 141 -15.18 -20.86 0.81
N PRO A 142 -14.67 -21.59 -0.21
CA PRO A 142 -14.48 -21.17 -1.60
C PRO A 142 -15.78 -21.05 -2.42
N GLY A 143 -15.78 -20.13 -3.38
CA GLY A 143 -16.89 -19.77 -4.27
C GLY A 143 -16.37 -19.13 -5.57
N GLN A 144 -17.27 -18.64 -6.44
CA GLN A 144 -16.90 -18.14 -7.77
C GLN A 144 -15.87 -17.01 -7.71
N SER A 145 -16.13 -15.99 -6.90
CA SER A 145 -15.27 -14.82 -6.75
C SER A 145 -13.90 -15.20 -6.18
N THR A 146 -13.87 -16.06 -5.15
CA THR A 146 -12.60 -16.50 -4.52
C THR A 146 -11.79 -17.45 -5.39
N GLN A 147 -12.43 -18.27 -6.23
CA GLN A 147 -11.75 -19.11 -7.22
C GLN A 147 -11.07 -18.28 -8.31
N ILE A 148 -11.72 -17.23 -8.79
CA ILE A 148 -11.11 -16.30 -9.77
C ILE A 148 -9.89 -15.62 -9.15
N LEU A 149 -9.99 -15.13 -7.92
CA LEU A 149 -8.87 -14.50 -7.21
C LEU A 149 -7.71 -15.47 -6.98
N SER A 150 -8.02 -16.71 -6.58
CA SER A 150 -7.05 -17.79 -6.42
C SER A 150 -6.30 -18.08 -7.72
N GLN A 151 -7.01 -18.21 -8.84
CA GLN A 151 -6.41 -18.47 -10.15
C GLN A 151 -5.52 -17.30 -10.60
N VAL A 152 -5.97 -16.06 -10.42
CA VAL A 152 -5.17 -14.87 -10.75
C VAL A 152 -3.90 -14.79 -9.90
N ALA A 153 -3.99 -15.08 -8.60
CA ALA A 153 -2.83 -15.10 -7.71
C ALA A 153 -1.76 -16.10 -8.19
N LYS A 154 -2.21 -17.30 -8.58
CA LYS A 154 -1.36 -18.37 -9.12
C LYS A 154 -0.74 -18.03 -10.47
N GLU A 155 -1.53 -17.52 -11.41
CA GLU A 155 -1.06 -17.17 -12.76
C GLU A 155 -0.04 -16.03 -12.74
N CYS A 156 -0.22 -15.07 -11.83
CA CYS A 156 0.67 -13.93 -11.70
C CYS A 156 1.86 -14.20 -10.76
N GLY A 157 1.80 -15.23 -9.90
CA GLY A 157 2.84 -15.53 -8.92
C GLY A 157 2.94 -14.48 -7.82
N VAL A 158 1.80 -14.01 -7.31
CA VAL A 158 1.68 -12.83 -6.43
C VAL A 158 0.70 -13.04 -5.28
N TYR A 159 0.87 -12.30 -4.19
CA TYR A 159 -0.14 -12.25 -3.13
C TYR A 159 -1.29 -11.33 -3.56
N VAL A 160 -2.53 -11.81 -3.41
CA VAL A 160 -3.75 -11.05 -3.72
C VAL A 160 -4.54 -10.83 -2.44
N ILE A 161 -4.71 -9.58 -2.01
CA ILE A 161 -5.64 -9.24 -0.92
C ILE A 161 -7.01 -9.00 -1.54
N GLY A 162 -7.91 -9.97 -1.47
CA GLY A 162 -9.18 -10.02 -2.19
C GLY A 162 -10.25 -8.99 -1.81
N GLY A 163 -9.90 -7.81 -1.29
CA GLY A 163 -10.87 -6.78 -0.92
C GLY A 163 -11.89 -7.32 0.06
N SER A 164 -13.18 -7.21 -0.24
CA SER A 164 -14.15 -8.08 0.42
C SER A 164 -15.33 -8.49 -0.45
N ILE A 165 -16.03 -9.54 -0.02
CA ILE A 165 -17.30 -10.01 -0.59
C ILE A 165 -18.30 -10.31 0.55
N PRO A 166 -19.62 -10.26 0.31
CA PRO A 166 -20.57 -10.89 1.20
C PRO A 166 -20.34 -12.41 1.18
N GLU A 167 -20.00 -12.97 2.32
CA GLU A 167 -19.77 -14.40 2.53
C GLU A 167 -21.00 -15.01 3.20
N GLU A 168 -21.52 -16.11 2.65
CA GLU A 168 -22.46 -16.99 3.35
C GLU A 168 -21.70 -18.09 4.09
N ASP A 169 -21.89 -18.20 5.41
CA ASP A 169 -21.39 -19.32 6.21
C ASP A 169 -22.38 -19.70 7.31
N ALA A 170 -22.79 -20.97 7.34
CA ALA A 170 -23.73 -21.54 8.30
C ALA A 170 -25.02 -20.72 8.50
N GLY A 171 -25.59 -20.19 7.40
CA GLY A 171 -26.83 -19.39 7.43
C GLY A 171 -26.65 -17.96 7.93
N LYS A 172 -25.40 -17.52 8.15
CA LYS A 172 -25.05 -16.13 8.47
C LYS A 172 -24.31 -15.49 7.29
N LEU A 173 -24.43 -14.18 7.20
CA LEU A 173 -23.73 -13.38 6.19
C LEU A 173 -22.62 -12.57 6.85
N TYR A 174 -21.46 -12.47 6.21
CA TYR A 174 -20.31 -11.72 6.70
C TYR A 174 -19.75 -10.82 5.59
N ASN A 175 -19.07 -9.73 5.95
CA ASN A 175 -18.26 -8.96 5.00
C ASN A 175 -16.81 -9.46 5.12
N THR A 176 -16.33 -10.15 4.09
CA THR A 176 -15.15 -11.01 4.21
C THR A 176 -14.07 -10.71 3.19
N CYS A 177 -12.87 -10.42 3.67
CA CYS A 177 -11.63 -10.31 2.91
C CYS A 177 -10.88 -11.65 2.88
N ALA A 178 -10.64 -12.18 1.69
CA ALA A 178 -9.85 -13.40 1.49
C ALA A 178 -8.48 -13.05 0.88
N VAL A 179 -7.39 -13.60 1.43
CA VAL A 179 -6.03 -13.38 0.92
C VAL A 179 -5.50 -14.65 0.29
N PHE A 180 -4.97 -14.53 -0.92
CA PHE A 180 -4.39 -15.65 -1.68
C PHE A 180 -2.89 -15.48 -1.84
N GLY A 181 -2.17 -16.60 -1.74
CA GLY A 181 -0.73 -16.67 -1.98
C GLY A 181 -0.36 -16.78 -3.46
N PRO A 182 0.93 -16.67 -3.78
CA PRO A 182 1.44 -16.74 -5.15
C PRO A 182 1.25 -18.10 -5.83
N ASP A 183 0.89 -19.13 -5.07
CA ASP A 183 0.51 -20.46 -5.55
C ASP A 183 -1.01 -20.63 -5.76
N GLY A 184 -1.79 -19.60 -5.43
CA GLY A 184 -3.25 -19.59 -5.44
C GLY A 184 -3.88 -20.07 -4.14
N ALA A 185 -3.12 -20.50 -3.13
CA ALA A 185 -3.69 -21.00 -1.88
C ALA A 185 -4.35 -19.87 -1.06
N LEU A 186 -5.50 -20.14 -0.45
CA LEU A 186 -6.12 -19.24 0.52
C LEU A 186 -5.25 -19.22 1.79
N ILE A 187 -4.64 -18.07 2.09
CA ILE A 187 -3.74 -17.89 3.25
C ILE A 187 -4.55 -17.58 4.51
N VAL A 188 -5.42 -16.56 4.42
CA VAL A 188 -6.25 -16.10 5.54
C VAL A 188 -7.58 -15.56 5.03
N LYS A 189 -8.54 -15.51 5.95
CA LYS A 189 -9.86 -14.89 5.77
C LYS A 189 -10.11 -13.95 6.94
N HIS A 190 -10.40 -12.69 6.65
CA HIS A 190 -10.75 -11.66 7.62
C HIS A 190 -12.20 -11.27 7.46
N ARG A 191 -13.02 -11.50 8.50
CA ARG A 191 -14.39 -11.00 8.57
C ARG A 191 -14.39 -9.65 9.28
N LYS A 192 -15.06 -8.66 8.69
CA LYS A 192 -15.19 -7.30 9.23
C LYS A 192 -15.64 -7.37 10.69
N VAL A 193 -14.81 -6.84 11.58
CA VAL A 193 -15.05 -6.96 13.03
C VAL A 193 -16.06 -5.91 13.47
N HIS A 194 -15.93 -4.68 12.97
CA HIS A 194 -16.82 -3.58 13.30
C HIS A 194 -17.76 -3.29 12.14
N LEU A 195 -19.04 -3.66 12.32
CA LEU A 195 -20.08 -3.38 11.33
C LEU A 195 -20.40 -1.88 11.27
N PHE A 196 -20.70 -1.40 10.07
CA PHE A 196 -21.00 0.00 9.80
C PHE A 196 -22.44 0.34 10.17
N ASP A 197 -22.66 0.57 11.47
CA ASP A 197 -23.93 1.05 12.01
C ASP A 197 -23.79 2.53 12.37
N ILE A 198 -24.26 3.40 11.48
CA ILE A 198 -24.28 4.85 11.70
C ILE A 198 -25.65 5.45 11.43
N ASP A 199 -25.99 6.44 12.24
CA ASP A 199 -27.13 7.32 12.01
C ASP A 199 -26.65 8.77 12.19
N VAL A 200 -26.44 9.46 11.07
CA VAL A 200 -26.11 10.88 11.03
C VAL A 200 -27.38 11.61 10.58
N PRO A 201 -28.11 12.26 11.52
CA PRO A 201 -29.40 12.87 11.24
C PRO A 201 -29.36 13.79 10.02
N GLY A 202 -30.26 13.55 9.06
CA GLY A 202 -30.39 14.34 7.84
C GLY A 202 -29.28 14.14 6.80
N LYS A 203 -28.32 13.22 7.01
CA LYS A 203 -27.24 12.94 6.04
C LYS A 203 -27.23 11.48 5.59
N ILE A 204 -27.02 10.55 6.53
CA ILE A 204 -26.89 9.13 6.20
C ILE A 204 -27.28 8.26 7.38
N ARG A 205 -28.11 7.26 7.12
CA ARG A 205 -28.34 6.13 8.01
C ARG A 205 -27.96 4.86 7.27
N PHE A 206 -27.10 4.06 7.86
CA PHE A 206 -26.68 2.77 7.33
C PHE A 206 -26.50 1.81 8.50
N GLN A 207 -27.08 0.62 8.42
CA GLN A 207 -27.06 -0.37 9.49
C GLN A 207 -26.68 -1.74 8.90
N GLU A 208 -25.38 -2.00 8.79
CA GLU A 208 -24.87 -3.29 8.29
C GLU A 208 -25.38 -4.47 9.12
N SER A 209 -25.55 -4.28 10.43
CA SER A 209 -25.96 -5.33 11.37
C SER A 209 -27.38 -5.87 11.16
N GLU A 210 -28.21 -5.21 10.35
CA GLU A 210 -29.52 -5.77 9.94
C GLU A 210 -29.36 -7.03 9.06
N THR A 211 -28.24 -7.16 8.36
CA THR A 211 -28.00 -8.26 7.41
C THR A 211 -26.71 -9.03 7.71
N LEU A 212 -25.66 -8.36 8.14
CA LEU A 212 -24.33 -8.94 8.32
C LEU A 212 -24.06 -9.28 9.79
N THR A 213 -23.24 -10.30 9.99
CA THR A 213 -22.69 -10.73 11.27
C THR A 213 -21.25 -10.23 11.39
N CYS A 214 -20.86 -9.78 12.58
CA CYS A 214 -19.48 -9.37 12.86
C CYS A 214 -18.50 -10.54 12.82
N GLY A 215 -17.27 -10.27 12.41
CA GLY A 215 -16.14 -11.15 12.63
C GLY A 215 -15.72 -11.20 14.10
N ASP A 216 -15.14 -12.30 14.51
CA ASP A 216 -14.74 -12.62 15.88
C ASP A 216 -13.21 -12.79 16.05
N ASN A 217 -12.44 -12.53 14.98
CA ASN A 217 -11.01 -12.76 14.94
C ASN A 217 -10.26 -11.59 14.29
N LEU A 218 -9.11 -11.22 14.88
CA LEU A 218 -8.16 -10.32 14.25
C LEU A 218 -7.29 -11.09 13.25
N THR A 219 -6.98 -10.50 12.11
CA THR A 219 -6.34 -11.23 11.01
C THR A 219 -5.02 -10.60 10.61
N VAL A 220 -3.98 -11.42 10.67
CA VAL A 220 -2.61 -11.10 10.27
C VAL A 220 -2.10 -12.25 9.42
N PHE A 221 -1.36 -11.93 8.36
CA PHE A 221 -0.63 -12.92 7.58
C PHE A 221 0.79 -12.46 7.31
N GLU A 222 1.66 -13.42 7.00
CA GLU A 222 3.07 -13.18 6.74
C GLU A 222 3.36 -13.34 5.24
N THR A 223 4.25 -12.49 4.76
CA THR A 223 4.88 -12.60 3.44
C THR A 223 6.38 -12.75 3.65
N PRO A 224 7.17 -13.10 2.61
CA PRO A 224 8.63 -13.09 2.70
C PRO A 224 9.24 -11.73 3.06
N TYR A 225 8.46 -10.65 3.03
CA TYR A 225 8.92 -9.27 3.22
C TYR A 225 8.53 -8.74 4.59
N CYS A 226 7.25 -8.83 4.93
CA CYS A 226 6.71 -8.30 6.16
C CYS A 226 5.42 -8.99 6.59
N LYS A 227 5.03 -8.69 7.83
CA LYS A 227 3.75 -9.07 8.41
C LYS A 227 2.69 -8.01 8.13
N ILE A 228 1.53 -8.43 7.64
CA ILE A 228 0.45 -7.56 7.17
C ILE A 228 -0.80 -7.78 8.03
N GLY A 229 -1.36 -6.70 8.57
CA GLY A 229 -2.64 -6.69 9.28
C GLY A 229 -3.80 -6.28 8.37
N LEU A 230 -4.97 -6.88 8.56
CA LEU A 230 -6.16 -6.62 7.76
C LEU A 230 -7.26 -5.95 8.60
N GLY A 231 -7.93 -4.97 8.00
CA GLY A 231 -9.22 -4.47 8.49
C GLY A 231 -10.11 -4.12 7.31
N ILE A 232 -11.41 -3.99 7.51
CA ILE A 232 -12.34 -3.56 6.44
C ILE A 232 -13.04 -2.27 6.87
N CYS A 233 -12.85 -1.22 6.07
CA CYS A 233 -13.59 0.04 6.10
C CYS A 233 -13.75 0.65 7.51
N TYR A 234 -14.86 0.36 8.18
CA TYR A 234 -15.21 0.88 9.50
C TYR A 234 -14.24 0.44 10.60
N ASP A 235 -13.56 -0.70 10.43
CA ASP A 235 -12.47 -1.16 11.29
C ASP A 235 -11.37 -0.09 11.46
N MET A 236 -11.15 0.75 10.44
CA MET A 236 -10.16 1.84 10.51
C MET A 236 -10.50 2.88 11.59
N ARG A 237 -11.75 2.98 12.04
CA ARG A 237 -12.14 3.92 13.11
C ARG A 237 -11.69 3.49 14.50
N PHE A 238 -11.38 2.21 14.71
CA PHE A 238 -10.99 1.64 15.99
C PHE A 238 -9.47 1.57 16.09
N ALA A 239 -8.88 2.44 16.91
CA ALA A 239 -7.43 2.60 16.98
C ALA A 239 -6.75 1.38 17.61
N GLU A 240 -7.44 0.72 18.54
CA GLU A 240 -7.01 -0.47 19.27
C GLU A 240 -6.66 -1.61 18.31
N LEU A 241 -7.40 -1.76 17.22
CA LEU A 241 -7.13 -2.76 16.19
C LEU A 241 -5.74 -2.58 15.58
N ALA A 242 -5.42 -1.36 15.14
CA ALA A 242 -4.11 -1.05 14.58
C ALA A 242 -2.99 -1.16 15.61
N GLN A 243 -3.24 -0.77 16.86
CA GLN A 243 -2.28 -0.91 17.96
C GLN A 243 -1.97 -2.38 18.26
N ILE A 244 -2.97 -3.26 18.23
CA ILE A 244 -2.77 -4.70 18.38
C ILE A 244 -1.93 -5.24 17.22
N TYR A 245 -2.25 -4.87 15.98
CA TYR A 245 -1.46 -5.28 14.82
C TYR A 245 -0.01 -4.80 14.88
N ALA A 246 0.23 -3.55 15.33
CA ALA A 246 1.56 -3.03 15.57
C ALA A 246 2.34 -3.90 16.57
N ARG A 247 1.70 -4.28 17.70
CA ARG A 247 2.29 -5.15 18.73
C ARG A 247 2.53 -6.58 18.23
N LYS A 248 1.73 -7.07 17.28
CA LYS A 248 1.95 -8.35 16.60
C LYS A 248 3.12 -8.32 15.60
N GLY A 249 3.76 -7.16 15.42
CA GLY A 249 4.90 -6.97 14.53
C GLY A 249 4.51 -6.68 13.09
N CYS A 250 3.26 -6.28 12.83
CA CYS A 250 2.89 -5.79 11.50
C CYS A 250 3.77 -4.60 11.11
N GLN A 251 4.00 -4.45 9.82
CA GLN A 251 4.70 -3.31 9.21
C GLN A 251 3.82 -2.58 8.18
N LEU A 252 2.77 -3.26 7.71
CA LEU A 252 1.76 -2.74 6.79
C LEU A 252 0.37 -3.11 7.31
N LEU A 253 -0.55 -2.16 7.29
CA LEU A 253 -1.98 -2.40 7.45
C LEU A 253 -2.68 -2.14 6.12
N VAL A 254 -3.63 -3.00 5.79
CA VAL A 254 -4.42 -2.88 4.56
C VAL A 254 -5.90 -2.82 4.93
N TYR A 255 -6.57 -1.78 4.43
CA TYR A 255 -7.99 -1.53 4.64
C TYR A 255 -8.73 -1.40 3.31
N PRO A 256 -9.27 -2.48 2.74
CA PRO A 256 -10.34 -2.37 1.76
C PRO A 256 -11.52 -1.64 2.40
N GLY A 257 -12.06 -0.60 1.75
CA GLY A 257 -13.19 0.11 2.31
C GLY A 257 -13.76 1.20 1.44
N ALA A 258 -15.07 1.42 1.53
CA ALA A 258 -15.77 2.47 0.82
C ALA A 258 -16.33 3.51 1.81
N PHE A 259 -15.64 4.64 2.00
CA PHE A 259 -16.24 5.78 2.72
C PHE A 259 -17.21 6.53 1.80
N ASN A 260 -18.23 7.19 2.37
CA ASN A 260 -19.20 7.95 1.59
C ASN A 260 -18.81 9.44 1.45
N MET A 261 -19.58 10.18 0.65
CA MET A 261 -19.37 11.61 0.41
C MET A 261 -19.47 12.53 1.64
N THR A 262 -20.02 12.05 2.77
CA THR A 262 -20.04 12.81 4.03
C THR A 262 -18.80 12.52 4.88
N THR A 263 -18.48 11.24 5.05
CA THR A 263 -17.40 10.79 5.94
C THR A 263 -16.03 10.75 5.27
N GLY A 264 -15.97 10.61 3.96
CA GLY A 264 -14.76 10.60 3.15
C GLY A 264 -13.94 11.87 3.30
N PRO A 265 -14.49 13.05 2.93
CA PRO A 265 -13.78 14.33 3.04
C PRO A 265 -13.31 14.64 4.47
N ALA A 266 -14.08 14.24 5.48
CA ALA A 266 -13.80 14.55 6.88
C ALA A 266 -12.79 13.59 7.52
N HIS A 267 -12.86 12.30 7.20
CA HIS A 267 -12.22 11.26 8.02
C HIS A 267 -11.29 10.32 7.25
N TRP A 268 -11.44 10.16 5.93
CA TRP A 268 -10.71 9.12 5.19
C TRP A 268 -9.20 9.29 5.29
N GLU A 269 -8.68 10.49 4.95
CA GLU A 269 -7.24 10.78 4.99
C GLU A 269 -6.74 10.95 6.43
N LEU A 270 -7.56 11.53 7.31
CA LEU A 270 -7.20 11.73 8.72
C LEU A 270 -6.97 10.39 9.44
N LEU A 271 -7.90 9.45 9.29
CA LEU A 271 -7.84 8.17 10.01
C LEU A 271 -6.64 7.34 9.56
N GLN A 272 -6.43 7.16 8.25
CA GLN A 272 -5.30 6.39 7.73
C GLN A 272 -3.95 6.98 8.18
N ARG A 273 -3.80 8.31 8.17
CA ARG A 273 -2.58 8.98 8.63
C ARG A 273 -2.36 8.80 10.11
N ALA A 274 -3.42 8.89 10.91
CA ALA A 274 -3.36 8.59 12.34
C ALA A 274 -2.94 7.14 12.61
N ARG A 275 -3.54 6.15 11.90
CA ARG A 275 -3.13 4.74 12.03
C ARG A 275 -1.67 4.52 11.67
N ALA A 276 -1.17 5.21 10.64
CA ALA A 276 0.22 5.10 10.20
C ALA A 276 1.19 5.70 11.22
N VAL A 277 0.97 6.95 11.65
CA VAL A 277 1.91 7.69 12.51
C VAL A 277 1.91 7.19 13.96
N ASP A 278 0.73 6.90 14.54
CA ASP A 278 0.62 6.48 15.94
C ASP A 278 1.21 5.09 16.19
N ASN A 279 1.33 4.28 15.13
CA ASN A 279 1.81 2.91 15.21
C ASN A 279 3.13 2.67 14.46
N GLN A 280 3.63 3.68 13.75
CA GLN A 280 4.80 3.60 12.86
C GLN A 280 4.69 2.40 11.90
N LEU A 281 3.63 2.44 11.09
CA LEU A 281 3.26 1.44 10.09
C LEU A 281 3.02 2.11 8.74
N TYR A 282 3.24 1.38 7.65
CA TYR A 282 2.59 1.73 6.40
C TYR A 282 1.09 1.43 6.50
N VAL A 283 0.26 2.25 5.87
CA VAL A 283 -1.19 2.04 5.78
C VAL A 283 -1.62 2.17 4.33
N ALA A 284 -2.30 1.16 3.82
CA ALA A 284 -2.83 1.07 2.47
C ALA A 284 -4.35 0.97 2.54
N THR A 285 -5.05 1.79 1.75
CA THR A 285 -6.51 1.86 1.75
C THR A 285 -7.03 1.74 0.33
N VAL A 286 -7.96 0.82 0.10
CA VAL A 286 -8.51 0.60 -1.25
C VAL A 286 -10.00 0.85 -1.26
N SER A 287 -10.37 1.91 -1.96
CA SER A 287 -11.76 2.29 -2.22
C SER A 287 -12.20 1.84 -3.61
N PRO A 288 -13.50 1.55 -3.80
CA PRO A 288 -14.09 1.54 -5.13
C PRO A 288 -14.08 2.94 -5.75
N ALA A 289 -14.14 2.99 -7.08
CA ALA A 289 -14.30 4.23 -7.84
C ALA A 289 -15.66 4.84 -7.54
N ARG A 290 -15.74 6.17 -7.65
CA ARG A 290 -16.99 6.89 -7.43
C ARG A 290 -17.96 6.60 -8.58
N ASP A 291 -19.12 6.05 -8.23
CA ASP A 291 -20.27 5.97 -9.10
C ASP A 291 -21.39 6.83 -8.53
N GLU A 292 -21.71 7.94 -9.20
CA GLU A 292 -22.77 8.87 -8.79
C GLU A 292 -24.19 8.28 -8.94
N LYS A 293 -24.33 7.15 -9.66
CA LYS A 293 -25.61 6.46 -9.85
C LYS A 293 -25.84 5.35 -8.82
N ALA A 294 -24.82 4.98 -8.04
CA ALA A 294 -24.94 3.94 -7.04
C ALA A 294 -25.74 4.44 -5.82
N SER A 295 -26.45 3.52 -5.16
CA SER A 295 -27.15 3.84 -3.90
C SER A 295 -26.19 4.26 -2.78
N TYR A 296 -24.95 3.78 -2.83
CA TYR A 296 -23.88 4.18 -1.94
C TYR A 296 -22.75 4.81 -2.77
N ILE A 297 -22.65 6.14 -2.73
CA ILE A 297 -21.66 6.89 -3.50
C ILE A 297 -20.33 6.88 -2.72
N ALA A 298 -19.37 6.11 -3.23
CA ALA A 298 -18.04 5.99 -2.66
C ALA A 298 -17.21 7.27 -2.83
N TRP A 299 -16.37 7.55 -1.83
CA TRP A 299 -15.45 8.67 -1.82
C TRP A 299 -14.35 8.49 -2.87
N GLY A 300 -13.85 7.27 -3.07
CA GLY A 300 -12.66 6.99 -3.87
C GLY A 300 -11.39 7.23 -3.06
N HIS A 301 -10.36 7.76 -3.72
CA HIS A 301 -9.10 8.15 -3.10
C HIS A 301 -8.39 7.00 -2.37
N SER A 302 -8.27 5.82 -3.00
CA SER A 302 -7.33 4.79 -2.55
C SER A 302 -5.95 5.41 -2.30
N THR A 303 -5.33 5.10 -1.16
CA THR A 303 -4.18 5.86 -0.66
C THR A 303 -3.21 4.95 0.11
N VAL A 304 -1.91 5.19 -0.09
CA VAL A 304 -0.83 4.60 0.68
C VAL A 304 -0.13 5.69 1.50
N VAL A 305 0.02 5.43 2.80
CA VAL A 305 0.63 6.33 3.79
C VAL A 305 1.88 5.69 4.38
N SER A 306 2.94 6.49 4.54
CA SER A 306 4.19 6.09 5.16
C SER A 306 4.12 6.05 6.70
N PRO A 307 5.09 5.41 7.38
CA PRO A 307 5.18 5.41 8.85
C PRO A 307 5.32 6.79 9.49
N TRP A 308 5.64 7.83 8.70
CA TRP A 308 5.71 9.22 9.16
C TRP A 308 4.38 9.99 8.94
N GLY A 309 3.33 9.31 8.49
CA GLY A 309 2.03 9.91 8.20
C GLY A 309 2.00 10.72 6.90
N GLU A 310 2.97 10.55 6.02
CA GLU A 310 2.99 11.17 4.69
C GLU A 310 2.21 10.31 3.69
N VAL A 311 1.35 10.94 2.88
CA VAL A 311 0.67 10.26 1.76
C VAL A 311 1.65 10.11 0.60
N ILE A 312 2.08 8.88 0.32
CA ILE A 312 3.09 8.58 -0.71
C ILE A 312 2.49 8.18 -2.06
N ALA A 313 1.22 7.78 -2.08
CA ALA A 313 0.46 7.56 -3.30
C ALA A 313 -1.04 7.75 -3.02
N LYS A 314 -1.77 8.38 -3.95
CA LYS A 314 -3.21 8.62 -3.82
C LYS A 314 -3.90 8.62 -5.17
N ALA A 315 -4.99 7.87 -5.27
CA ALA A 315 -5.89 7.85 -6.40
C ALA A 315 -6.83 9.08 -6.43
N GLY A 316 -7.42 9.33 -7.59
CA GLY A 316 -8.54 10.25 -7.75
C GLY A 316 -9.87 9.59 -7.37
N THR A 317 -10.93 10.02 -8.04
CA THR A 317 -12.29 9.45 -7.92
C THR A 317 -12.57 8.35 -8.94
N ASP A 318 -11.82 8.36 -10.04
CA ASP A 318 -12.07 7.52 -11.19
C ASP A 318 -11.41 6.14 -11.05
N GLU A 319 -11.83 5.20 -11.90
CA GLU A 319 -11.18 3.90 -11.96
C GLU A 319 -9.71 4.04 -12.34
N SER A 320 -8.83 3.54 -11.47
CA SER A 320 -7.39 3.70 -11.63
C SER A 320 -6.61 2.66 -10.84
N ILE A 321 -5.38 2.43 -11.27
CA ILE A 321 -4.40 1.64 -10.52
C ILE A 321 -3.37 2.61 -9.96
N THR A 322 -3.21 2.62 -8.64
CA THR A 322 -2.20 3.42 -7.94
C THR A 322 -1.10 2.51 -7.44
N SER A 323 0.17 2.92 -7.58
CA SER A 323 1.32 2.13 -7.17
C SER A 323 2.19 2.87 -6.16
N ALA A 324 2.69 2.17 -5.14
CA ALA A 324 3.63 2.72 -4.16
C ALA A 324 4.69 1.68 -3.79
N ASP A 325 5.92 2.15 -3.53
CA ASP A 325 6.99 1.34 -2.97
C ASP A 325 7.01 1.48 -1.44
N VAL A 326 6.91 0.34 -0.75
CA VAL A 326 7.00 0.23 0.70
C VAL A 326 8.43 -0.12 1.08
N ASP A 327 9.11 0.82 1.73
CA ASP A 327 10.49 0.72 2.18
C ASP A 327 10.53 0.34 3.67
N LEU A 328 10.81 -0.94 3.94
CA LEU A 328 10.88 -1.46 5.29
C LEU A 328 12.12 -0.97 6.05
N GLN A 329 13.17 -0.53 5.35
CA GLN A 329 14.32 0.11 5.98
C GLN A 329 13.94 1.50 6.49
N TYR A 330 13.25 2.29 5.69
CA TYR A 330 12.72 3.59 6.13
C TYR A 330 11.81 3.46 7.36
N LEU A 331 10.94 2.44 7.38
CA LEU A 331 10.12 2.13 8.57
C LEU A 331 10.98 1.85 9.81
N ALA A 332 12.06 1.08 9.67
CA ALA A 332 12.97 0.79 10.78
C ALA A 332 13.70 2.04 11.27
N GLU A 333 14.13 2.92 10.35
CA GLU A 333 14.75 4.20 10.68
C GLU A 333 13.80 5.11 11.46
N ILE A 334 12.53 5.23 11.03
CA ILE A 334 11.50 6.01 11.73
C ILE A 334 11.29 5.51 13.16
N ARG A 335 11.19 4.19 13.35
CA ARG A 335 11.04 3.57 14.67
C ARG A 335 12.24 3.83 15.59
N GLN A 336 13.45 3.99 15.03
CA GLN A 336 14.64 4.35 15.80
C GLN A 336 14.68 5.83 16.15
N GLN A 337 14.28 6.71 15.23
CA GLN A 337 14.31 8.17 15.43
C GLN A 337 13.29 8.63 16.47
N ILE A 338 12.07 8.07 16.45
CA ILE A 338 11.03 8.34 17.45
C ILE A 338 10.54 7.01 18.02
N PRO A 339 11.17 6.46 19.08
CA PRO A 339 10.91 5.10 19.55
C PRO A 339 9.68 5.01 20.47
N ILE A 340 8.50 5.35 19.95
CA ILE A 340 7.25 5.40 20.74
C ILE A 340 6.85 4.04 21.32
N SER A 341 7.23 2.93 20.66
CA SER A 341 6.86 1.57 21.07
C SER A 341 7.48 1.16 22.41
N VAL A 342 8.69 1.65 22.73
CA VAL A 342 9.38 1.36 24.01
C VAL A 342 9.09 2.41 25.09
N GLN A 343 8.48 3.54 24.72
CA GLN A 343 8.14 4.64 25.63
C GLN A 343 6.73 4.53 26.22
N ARG A 344 5.94 3.52 25.81
CA ARG A 344 4.60 3.26 26.37
C ARG A 344 4.68 2.95 27.86
N ARG A 345 3.73 3.51 28.62
CA ARG A 345 3.58 3.28 30.06
C ARG A 345 2.68 2.08 30.34
N SER A 346 3.19 0.87 30.09
CA SER A 346 2.48 -0.39 30.35
C SER A 346 2.16 -0.64 31.82
N ASP A 347 2.78 0.12 32.73
CA ASP A 347 2.43 0.19 34.15
C ASP A 347 1.13 0.97 34.41
N LEU A 348 0.68 1.82 33.47
CA LEU A 348 -0.53 2.63 33.60
C LEU A 348 -1.69 2.14 32.73
N TYR A 349 -1.39 1.66 31.51
CA TYR A 349 -2.40 1.19 30.58
C TYR A 349 -1.86 0.10 29.66
N ASP A 350 -2.74 -0.78 29.20
CA ASP A 350 -2.43 -1.69 28.10
C ASP A 350 -3.60 -1.86 27.13
N VAL A 351 -3.29 -2.34 25.93
CA VAL A 351 -4.25 -2.62 24.85
C VAL A 351 -4.18 -4.11 24.53
N GLU A 352 -5.15 -4.86 25.04
CA GLU A 352 -5.13 -6.32 25.05
C GLU A 352 -6.08 -6.92 24.01
N GLU A 353 -5.57 -7.88 23.24
CA GLU A 353 -6.40 -8.75 22.41
C GLU A 353 -6.96 -9.88 23.28
N LYS A 354 -8.29 -9.93 23.40
CA LYS A 354 -8.96 -11.05 24.07
C LYS A 354 -9.17 -12.18 23.07
N LYS A 355 -8.61 -13.35 23.34
CA LYS A 355 -8.94 -14.56 22.58
C LYS A 355 -10.23 -15.13 23.14
N THR A 356 -11.23 -15.31 22.27
CA THR A 356 -12.42 -16.08 22.61
C THR A 356 -11.97 -17.53 22.77
N SER A 357 -12.07 -18.04 24.00
CA SER A 357 -11.70 -19.40 24.41
C SER A 357 -12.55 -20.47 23.75
#